data_AF-A0A499VNK1-F1
#
_entry.id   AF-A0A499VNK1-F1
#
_cell.length_a   1.000
_cell.length_b   1.000
_cell.length_c   1.000
_cell.angle_alpha   90.00
_cell.angle_beta   90.00
_cell.angle_gamma   90.00
#
_symmetry.space_group_name_H-M   'P 1'
#
loop_
_entity.id
_entity.type
_entity.pdbx_description
1 polymer ?
#
loop_
_entity_poly.entity_id
_entity_poly.type
_entity_poly.pdbx_seq_one_letter_code
_entity_poly.pdbx_strand_id
1 'polypeptide(L)' 'MTQGWEIKERLDHVVDAVVDSGDCGTEPTTVIDFSGGEAEIVRKGAGDWSRFE' A
#
# COMPACT_ATOMS: atom_id res chain seq x y z
N MET A 1 7.74 0.44 9.32
CA MET A 1 8.96 0.39 8.50
C MET A 1 8.66 1.16 7.25
N THR A 2 9.02 2.43 7.24
CA THR A 2 8.73 3.38 6.15
C THR A 2 9.98 4.10 5.69
N GLN A 3 11.09 3.94 6.42
CA GLN A 3 12.38 4.52 6.07
C GLN A 3 13.15 3.61 5.12
N GLY A 4 13.70 4.19 4.04
CA GLY A 4 14.41 3.43 3.00
C GLY A 4 15.59 2.63 3.55
N TRP A 5 16.34 3.16 4.52
CA TRP A 5 17.45 2.46 5.15
C TRP A 5 17.02 1.24 5.97
N GLU A 6 15.92 1.33 6.74
CA GLU A 6 15.36 0.18 7.48
C GLU A 6 14.88 -0.91 6.52
N ILE A 7 14.27 -0.51 5.40
CA ILE A 7 13.81 -1.42 4.35
C ILE A 7 15.01 -2.12 3.70
N LYS A 8 16.09 -1.38 3.37
CA LYS A 8 17.33 -1.94 2.83
C LYS A 8 17.93 -2.96 3.78
N GLU A 9 18.13 -2.63 5.05
CA GLU A 9 18.74 -3.53 6.03
C GLU A 9 17.95 -4.85 6.16
N ARG A 10 16.62 -4.78 6.13
CA ARG A 10 15.77 -5.96 6.22
C ARG A 10 15.71 -6.79 4.94
N LEU A 11 15.85 -6.16 3.77
CA LEU A 11 15.67 -6.79 2.46
C LEU A 11 16.98 -6.93 1.65
N ASP A 12 18.14 -6.72 2.26
CA ASP A 12 19.45 -6.56 1.60
C ASP A 12 19.85 -7.70 0.64
N HIS A 13 19.33 -8.91 0.87
CA HIS A 13 19.64 -10.09 0.08
C HIS A 13 18.41 -10.72 -0.58
N VAL A 14 17.25 -10.06 -0.50
CA VAL A 14 15.98 -10.58 -1.07
C VAL A 14 15.47 -9.74 -2.23
N VAL A 15 16.02 -8.54 -2.44
CA VAL A 15 15.75 -7.68 -3.59
C VAL A 15 17.05 -7.12 -4.16
N ASP A 16 17.09 -6.81 -5.45
CA ASP A 16 18.29 -6.30 -6.12
C ASP A 16 18.60 -4.84 -5.75
N ALA A 17 17.57 -4.06 -5.41
CA ALA A 17 17.71 -2.65 -5.05
C ALA A 17 16.53 -2.14 -4.22
N VAL A 18 16.77 -1.07 -3.46
CA VAL A 18 15.75 -0.27 -2.77
C VAL A 18 15.86 1.17 -3.26
N VAL A 19 14.73 1.75 -3.65
CA VAL A 19 14.64 3.16 -4.05
C VAL A 19 14.07 3.96 -2.89
N ASP A 20 14.86 4.88 -2.36
CA ASP A 20 14.44 5.80 -1.30
C ASP A 20 13.99 7.14 -1.92
N SER A 21 12.69 7.42 -1.81
CA SER A 21 12.07 8.67 -2.27
C SER A 21 11.67 9.59 -1.12
N GLY A 22 12.23 9.40 0.07
CA GLY A 22 11.86 10.13 1.29
C GLY A 22 10.49 9.71 1.81
N ASP A 23 9.74 10.68 2.37
CA ASP A 23 8.44 10.42 2.98
C ASP A 23 7.37 10.08 1.94
N CYS A 24 7.15 8.77 1.74
CA CYS A 24 5.98 8.25 1.08
C CYS A 24 4.88 7.99 2.12
N GLY A 25 3.65 8.41 1.82
CA GLY A 25 2.50 8.21 2.71
C GLY A 25 2.42 6.77 3.24
N THR A 26 2.09 6.64 4.52
CA THR A 26 2.11 5.35 5.23
C THR A 26 0.75 4.64 5.23
N GLU A 27 -0.30 5.37 4.84
CA GLU A 27 -1.65 4.85 4.76
C GLU A 27 -1.82 3.97 3.51
N PRO A 28 -2.21 2.69 3.68
CA PRO A 28 -2.46 1.80 2.56
C PRO A 28 -3.58 2.30 1.65
N THR A 29 -3.63 1.80 0.43
CA THR A 29 -4.73 2.07 -0.49
C THR A 29 -6.05 1.46 -0.01
N THR A 30 -7.15 2.13 -0.37
CA THR A 30 -8.49 1.53 -0.38
C THR A 30 -8.53 0.40 -1.41
N VAL A 31 -9.13 -0.72 -1.04
CA VAL A 31 -9.28 -1.90 -1.91
C VAL A 31 -10.76 -2.18 -2.04
N ILE A 32 -11.23 -2.24 -3.29
CA ILE A 32 -12.60 -2.57 -3.68
C ILE A 32 -12.55 -3.86 -4.48
N ASP A 33 -13.25 -4.89 -4.03
CA ASP A 33 -13.43 -6.13 -4.77
C ASP A 33 -14.64 -5.99 -5.71
N PHE A 34 -14.44 -6.34 -6.98
CA PHE A 34 -15.47 -6.34 -8.02
C PHE A 34 -15.75 -7.76 -8.57
N SER A 35 -15.17 -8.79 -7.97
CA SER A 35 -15.28 -10.18 -8.44
C SER A 35 -16.69 -10.75 -8.29
N GLY A 36 -17.49 -10.25 -7.33
CA GLY A 36 -18.85 -10.71 -7.03
C GLY A 36 -19.97 -10.08 -7.88
N GLY A 37 -19.65 -9.19 -8.82
CA GLY A 37 -20.63 -8.46 -9.64
C GLY A 37 -21.20 -7.19 -8.98
N GLU A 38 -21.00 -7.02 -7.68
CA GLU A 38 -21.20 -5.77 -6.93
C GLU A 38 -19.87 -5.31 -6.33
N ALA A 39 -19.79 -4.03 -5.94
CA ALA A 39 -18.59 -3.47 -5.33
C ALA A 39 -18.55 -3.80 -3.83
N GLU A 40 -17.48 -4.44 -3.35
CA GLU A 40 -17.28 -4.75 -1.94
C GLU A 40 -16.03 -4.03 -1.40
N ILE A 41 -16.18 -3.22 -0.36
CA ILE A 41 -15.04 -2.56 0.29
C ILE A 41 -14.33 -3.58 1.20
N VAL A 42 -13.21 -4.15 0.75
CA VAL A 42 -12.42 -5.10 1.55
C VAL A 42 -11.36 -4.41 2.42
N ARG A 43 -10.98 -3.17 2.09
CA ARG A 43 -10.13 -2.32 2.94
C ARG A 43 -10.41 -0.84 2.71
N LYS A 44 -10.69 -0.10 3.79
CA LYS A 44 -10.72 1.37 3.80
C LYS A 44 -9.31 1.91 4.04
N GLY A 45 -8.81 2.79 3.18
CA GLY A 45 -7.48 3.38 3.25
C GLY A 45 -7.45 4.77 2.61
N ALA A 46 -6.29 5.21 2.11
CA ALA A 46 -6.08 6.60 1.69
C ALA A 46 -6.97 7.11 0.53
N GLY A 47 -7.62 6.21 -0.22
CA GLY A 47 -8.51 6.59 -1.32
C GLY A 47 -9.95 6.77 -0.85
N ASP A 48 -10.63 7.84 -1.28
CA ASP A 48 -12.04 8.07 -0.96
C ASP A 48 -12.93 6.88 -1.39
N TRP A 49 -13.59 6.26 -0.42
CA TRP A 49 -14.45 5.09 -0.60
C TRP A 49 -15.95 5.42 -0.57
N SER A 50 -16.33 6.69 -0.35
CA SER A 50 -17.73 7.11 -0.19
C SER A 50 -18.65 6.76 -1.35
N ARG A 51 -18.08 6.55 -2.55
CA ARG A 51 -18.81 6.17 -3.77
C ARG A 51 -19.23 4.70 -3.81
N PHE A 52 -18.74 3.89 -2.89
CA PHE A 52 -18.92 2.43 -2.86
C PHE A 52 -19.57 1.95 -1.54
N GLU A 53 -20.16 2.88 -0.77
CA GLU A 53 -20.95 2.60 0.43
C GLU A 53 -22.43 2.33 0.10
#